data_AF-A0A1Y6CJF8-F1
#
_entry.id   AF-A0A1Y6CJF8-F1
#
_cell.length_a   1.000
_cell.length_b   1.000
_cell.length_c   1.000
_cell.angle_alpha   90.00
_cell.angle_beta   90.00
_cell.angle_gamma   90.00
#
_symmetry.space_group_name_H-M   'P 1'
#
loop_
_entity.id
_entity.type
_entity.pdbx_description
1 polymer ?
#
loop_
_entity_poly.entity_id
_entity_poly.type
_entity_poly.pdbx_seq_one_letter_code
_entity_poly.pdbx_strand_id
1 'polypeptide(L)'
;MKSKHLIIVIGLAGVVFWFATRTPDFDEAPTLRSKPKSETVVMPKNQQVQEELKKSSLAGKKLRLQHAIGLSPVAKTKSGKWHFDVRLQSMNNQCRTGDFDIISNDLKLVRGQKLFLTVESLADNSILYQEPLDLSKTLGTGFNRSITIPAIKNEAQYMGVFICSKRDDKQPCLKQKIVNVNKIDALQKKAILAKKAYPRSGKVFFFQFLTAFDGQLSIFDMGNRLESHFRRMEKAFRKLDPSGDYRRPFHKAKFLTQSIGSMKPMVLQKQITFFIPKQSNSCVAEQRFSR
;
A
#
# COMPACT_ATOMS: atom_id res chain seq x y z
N MET A 1 -15.97 -47.32 48.72
CA MET A 1 -15.28 -48.61 48.46
C MET A 1 -14.85 -48.67 47.00
N LYS A 2 -13.56 -49.00 46.76
CA LYS A 2 -12.92 -49.57 45.54
C LYS A 2 -13.32 -48.96 44.16
N SER A 3 -12.49 -48.15 43.50
CA SER A 3 -11.21 -48.41 42.79
C SER A 3 -11.34 -49.19 41.46
N LYS A 4 -10.56 -48.70 40.46
CA LYS A 4 -10.07 -49.27 39.18
C LYS A 4 -10.82 -48.78 37.93
N HIS A 5 -10.24 -47.96 37.03
CA HIS A 5 -9.18 -48.23 36.03
C HIS A 5 -9.57 -49.43 35.13
N LEU A 6 -9.46 -49.50 33.79
CA LEU A 6 -8.44 -49.08 32.81
C LEU A 6 -9.06 -49.61 31.46
N ILE A 7 -9.15 -48.84 30.35
CA ILE A 7 -8.23 -48.86 29.17
C ILE A 7 -8.56 -49.89 28.04
N ILE A 8 -8.68 -49.35 26.80
CA ILE A 8 -8.19 -49.90 25.49
C ILE A 8 -9.02 -51.10 24.89
N VAL A 9 -9.39 -51.20 23.60
CA VAL A 9 -9.09 -50.46 22.35
C VAL A 9 -9.81 -51.13 21.15
N ILE A 10 -9.80 -50.43 20.00
CA ILE A 10 -9.89 -50.92 18.60
C ILE A 10 -11.22 -51.46 18.08
N GLY A 11 -11.69 -50.86 16.98
CA GLY A 11 -12.74 -51.41 16.12
C GLY A 11 -12.92 -50.69 14.78
N LEU A 12 -11.83 -50.18 14.20
CA LEU A 12 -11.75 -49.62 12.85
C LEU A 12 -11.81 -50.78 11.82
N ALA A 13 -12.99 -51.37 11.58
CA ALA A 13 -13.15 -52.46 10.60
C ALA A 13 -14.62 -52.70 10.17
N GLY A 14 -15.44 -51.65 10.00
CA GLY A 14 -16.89 -51.81 9.85
C GLY A 14 -17.56 -51.19 8.62
N VAL A 15 -16.83 -50.58 7.68
CA VAL A 15 -17.45 -49.88 6.53
C VAL A 15 -16.71 -50.13 5.22
N VAL A 16 -16.28 -51.38 5.00
CA VAL A 16 -15.76 -51.86 3.70
C VAL A 16 -16.67 -52.95 3.09
N PHE A 17 -17.80 -53.27 3.73
CA PHE A 17 -18.60 -54.47 3.37
C PHE A 17 -20.05 -54.19 2.99
N TRP A 18 -20.33 -53.01 2.41
CA TRP A 18 -21.69 -52.67 1.99
C TRP A 18 -21.68 -52.04 0.61
N PHE A 19 -21.38 -52.83 -0.42
CA PHE A 19 -21.99 -52.77 -1.77
C PHE A 19 -21.24 -53.70 -2.76
N ALA A 20 -21.03 -54.95 -2.36
CA ALA A 20 -20.96 -56.06 -3.30
C ALA A 20 -22.32 -56.75 -3.29
N THR A 21 -23.02 -56.70 -4.43
CA THR A 21 -24.07 -57.63 -4.95
C THR A 21 -25.18 -56.85 -5.65
N ARG A 22 -25.06 -56.69 -6.97
CA ARG A 22 -26.17 -56.77 -7.94
C ARG A 22 -25.61 -56.65 -9.35
N THR A 23 -25.35 -57.79 -9.97
CA THR A 23 -25.46 -57.95 -11.42
C THR A 23 -26.93 -58.20 -11.76
N PRO A 24 -27.37 -57.79 -12.96
CA PRO A 24 -27.94 -58.80 -13.84
C PRO A 24 -27.34 -58.74 -15.26
N ASP A 25 -27.17 -59.94 -15.81
CA ASP A 25 -26.79 -60.25 -17.18
C ASP A 25 -27.81 -59.73 -18.21
N PHE A 26 -27.30 -59.28 -19.36
CA PHE A 26 -27.97 -59.45 -20.65
C PHE A 26 -26.89 -59.66 -21.72
N ASP A 27 -26.98 -60.81 -22.39
CA ASP A 27 -26.20 -61.22 -23.55
C ASP A 27 -26.41 -60.27 -24.73
N GLU A 28 -25.32 -59.90 -25.41
CA GLU A 28 -25.26 -59.78 -26.87
C GLU A 28 -23.79 -59.64 -27.32
N ALA A 29 -23.27 -60.65 -28.02
CA ALA A 29 -22.04 -60.50 -28.80
C ALA A 29 -22.33 -59.62 -30.02
N PRO A 30 -21.43 -58.69 -30.42
CA PRO A 30 -20.60 -59.05 -31.56
C PRO A 30 -19.19 -58.46 -31.59
N THR A 31 -18.33 -59.20 -32.30
CA THR A 31 -17.20 -58.75 -33.15
C THR A 31 -15.90 -58.23 -32.52
N LEU A 32 -14.84 -59.00 -32.82
CA LEU A 32 -13.45 -58.62 -32.96
C LEU A 32 -13.25 -57.16 -33.42
N ARG A 33 -12.66 -56.32 -32.57
CA ARG A 33 -11.84 -55.18 -33.01
C ARG A 33 -10.58 -55.08 -32.16
N SER A 34 -9.47 -54.93 -32.88
CA SER A 34 -8.09 -54.89 -32.45
C SER A 34 -7.83 -53.86 -31.35
N LYS A 35 -6.96 -54.23 -30.38
CA LYS A 35 -6.32 -53.29 -29.46
C LYS A 35 -5.67 -52.15 -30.26
N PRO A 36 -5.99 -50.87 -30.02
CA PRO A 36 -5.17 -49.80 -30.56
C PRO A 36 -3.82 -49.85 -29.85
N LYS A 37 -2.76 -50.03 -30.65
CA LYS A 37 -1.37 -49.84 -30.25
C LYS A 37 -1.29 -48.44 -29.63
N SER A 38 -0.93 -48.34 -28.36
CA SER A 38 -0.57 -47.07 -27.75
C SER A 38 0.68 -46.55 -28.47
N GLU A 39 0.48 -45.70 -29.47
CA GLU A 39 1.52 -44.82 -29.95
C GLU A 39 1.92 -43.93 -28.78
N THR A 40 3.15 -44.11 -28.31
CA THR A 40 3.80 -43.13 -27.47
C THR A 40 3.92 -41.88 -28.32
N VAL A 41 2.96 -40.96 -28.21
CA VAL A 41 3.07 -39.63 -28.77
C VAL A 41 4.22 -38.97 -28.03
N VAL A 42 5.41 -39.03 -28.65
CA VAL A 42 6.55 -38.20 -28.27
C VAL A 42 6.12 -36.77 -28.55
N MET A 43 5.54 -36.11 -27.53
CA MET A 43 5.26 -34.70 -27.63
C MET A 43 6.59 -33.98 -27.90
N PRO A 44 6.72 -33.23 -29.00
CA PRO A 44 7.89 -32.39 -29.18
C PRO A 44 7.97 -31.47 -27.96
N LYS A 45 9.11 -31.54 -27.25
CA LYS A 45 9.47 -30.63 -26.16
C LYS A 45 9.53 -29.23 -26.76
N ASN A 46 8.39 -28.57 -26.84
CA ASN A 46 8.28 -27.25 -27.43
C ASN A 46 8.91 -26.30 -26.42
N GLN A 47 10.20 -26.03 -26.59
CA GLN A 47 11.02 -25.25 -25.66
C GLN A 47 10.39 -23.87 -25.39
N GLN A 48 9.70 -23.30 -26.38
CA GLN A 48 8.91 -22.07 -26.23
C GLN A 48 7.77 -22.21 -25.21
N VAL A 49 7.00 -23.30 -25.21
CA VAL A 49 5.91 -23.51 -24.25
C VAL A 49 6.47 -23.71 -22.83
N GLN A 50 7.59 -24.41 -22.69
CA GLN A 50 8.26 -24.55 -21.38
C GLN A 50 8.86 -23.24 -20.88
N GLU A 51 9.41 -22.41 -21.77
CA GLU A 51 9.89 -21.07 -21.42
C GLU A 51 8.75 -20.13 -21.04
N GLU A 52 7.63 -20.17 -21.75
CA GLU A 52 6.43 -19.38 -21.42
C GLU A 52 5.81 -19.84 -20.11
N LEU A 53 5.78 -21.15 -19.84
CA LEU A 53 5.35 -21.70 -18.54
C LEU A 53 6.31 -21.31 -17.41
N LYS A 54 7.63 -21.28 -17.66
CA LYS A 54 8.61 -20.79 -16.68
C LYS A 54 8.47 -19.29 -16.44
N LYS A 55 8.30 -18.49 -17.49
CA LYS A 55 8.07 -17.03 -17.42
C LYS A 55 6.76 -16.71 -16.70
N SER A 56 5.67 -17.42 -16.98
CA SER A 56 4.38 -17.26 -16.30
C SER A 56 4.44 -17.72 -14.85
N SER A 57 5.15 -18.82 -14.55
CA SER A 57 5.41 -19.28 -13.18
C SER A 57 6.26 -18.27 -12.39
N LEU A 58 7.29 -17.69 -13.01
CA LEU A 58 8.13 -16.63 -12.43
C LEU A 58 7.31 -15.36 -12.19
N ALA A 59 6.50 -14.93 -13.15
CA ALA A 59 5.61 -13.79 -13.02
C ALA A 59 4.57 -14.01 -11.90
N GLY A 60 3.98 -15.19 -11.82
CA GLY A 60 3.04 -15.57 -10.75
C GLY A 60 3.70 -15.62 -9.37
N LYS A 61 4.92 -16.15 -9.26
CA LYS A 61 5.71 -16.13 -8.02
C LYS A 61 6.08 -14.70 -7.61
N LYS A 62 6.45 -13.85 -8.58
CA LYS A 62 6.77 -12.42 -8.35
C LYS A 62 5.55 -11.64 -7.89
N LEU A 63 4.39 -11.86 -8.50
CA LEU A 63 3.13 -11.24 -8.10
C LEU A 63 2.71 -11.69 -6.68
N ARG A 64 2.82 -12.99 -6.38
CA ARG A 64 2.57 -13.51 -5.02
C ARG A 64 3.54 -12.92 -4.00
N LEU A 65 4.82 -12.77 -4.35
CA LEU A 65 5.81 -12.13 -3.48
C LEU A 65 5.46 -10.66 -3.26
N GLN A 66 5.10 -9.91 -4.31
CA GLN A 66 4.67 -8.51 -4.25
C GLN A 66 3.46 -8.33 -3.33
N HIS A 67 2.41 -9.13 -3.51
CA HIS A 67 1.25 -9.10 -2.61
C HIS A 67 1.61 -9.49 -1.17
N ALA A 68 2.45 -10.52 -0.99
CA ALA A 68 2.88 -10.97 0.34
C ALA A 68 3.73 -9.93 1.10
N ILE A 69 4.37 -9.00 0.39
CA ILE A 69 5.11 -7.89 0.98
C ILE A 69 4.32 -6.59 1.03
N GLY A 70 3.04 -6.57 0.66
CA GLY A 70 2.21 -5.36 0.69
C GLY A 70 2.49 -4.38 -0.46
N LEU A 71 3.07 -4.84 -1.58
CA LEU A 71 3.14 -4.03 -2.80
C LEU A 71 1.82 -4.16 -3.58
N SER A 72 1.13 -3.05 -3.73
CA SER A 72 -0.08 -2.97 -4.55
C SER A 72 0.23 -2.25 -5.86
N PRO A 73 -0.06 -2.85 -7.04
CA PRO A 73 0.15 -2.20 -8.32
C PRO A 73 -0.69 -0.93 -8.43
N VAL A 74 -0.06 0.16 -8.86
CA VAL A 74 -0.72 1.44 -9.10
C VAL A 74 -0.81 1.70 -10.59
N ALA A 75 0.28 1.55 -11.34
CA ALA A 75 0.29 1.88 -12.76
C ALA A 75 1.30 1.04 -13.54
N LYS A 76 1.08 0.95 -14.86
CA LYS A 76 2.07 0.47 -15.82
C LYS A 76 2.63 1.69 -16.58
N THR A 77 3.88 1.62 -17.01
CA THR A 77 4.47 2.67 -17.85
C THR A 77 3.66 2.82 -19.15
N LYS A 78 3.39 4.06 -19.55
CA LYS A 78 2.93 4.41 -20.90
C LYS A 78 3.87 5.47 -21.46
N SER A 79 4.41 5.24 -22.65
CA SER A 79 5.31 6.19 -23.33
C SER A 79 6.50 6.66 -22.46
N GLY A 80 7.10 5.76 -21.69
CA GLY A 80 8.23 6.08 -20.82
C GLY A 80 7.88 6.95 -19.60
N LYS A 81 6.61 7.08 -19.24
CA LYS A 81 6.13 7.82 -18.08
C LYS A 81 5.19 6.95 -17.24
N TRP A 82 5.16 7.21 -15.94
CA TRP A 82 4.14 6.66 -15.06
C TRP A 82 3.01 7.66 -14.90
N HIS A 83 1.78 7.16 -15.00
CA HIS A 83 0.57 7.93 -14.80
C HIS A 83 -0.26 7.29 -13.69
N PHE A 84 -0.55 8.03 -12.63
CA PHE A 84 -1.38 7.56 -11.54
C PHE A 84 -2.16 8.72 -10.93
N ASP A 85 -3.32 8.42 -10.34
CA ASP A 85 -4.18 9.45 -9.78
C ASP A 85 -3.98 9.54 -8.26
N VAL A 86 -3.98 10.76 -7.75
CA VAL A 86 -3.99 11.06 -6.32
C VAL A 86 -5.27 11.79 -5.98
N ARG A 87 -6.02 11.24 -5.04
CA ARG A 87 -7.24 11.83 -4.48
C ARG A 87 -7.00 12.24 -3.03
N LEU A 88 -7.39 13.45 -2.67
CA LEU A 88 -7.53 13.86 -1.27
C LEU A 88 -9.02 13.97 -0.95
N GLN A 89 -9.45 13.22 0.06
CA GLN A 89 -10.85 13.18 0.47
C GLN A 89 -10.96 13.58 1.94
N SER A 90 -11.79 14.59 2.21
CA SER A 90 -12.17 14.95 3.58
C SER A 90 -13.24 13.99 4.10
N MET A 91 -13.22 13.74 5.42
CA MET A 91 -14.22 12.94 6.11
C MET A 91 -14.77 13.73 7.31
N ASN A 92 -16.06 14.06 7.27
CA ASN A 92 -16.74 14.92 8.26
C ASN A 92 -17.46 14.10 9.34
N ASN A 93 -16.80 13.09 9.92
CA ASN A 93 -17.49 12.12 10.77
C ASN A 93 -17.09 12.21 12.26
N GLN A 94 -16.42 13.29 12.68
CA GLN A 94 -15.87 13.38 14.03
C GLN A 94 -16.24 14.72 14.68
N CYS A 95 -16.76 14.68 15.91
CA CYS A 95 -16.87 15.87 16.78
C CYS A 95 -15.55 16.19 17.51
N ARG A 96 -14.42 15.92 16.86
CA ARG A 96 -13.07 16.16 17.36
C ARG A 96 -12.24 16.78 16.25
N THR A 97 -11.19 17.52 16.63
CA THR A 97 -10.21 18.09 15.70
C THR A 97 -9.57 16.99 14.87
N GLY A 98 -9.69 17.07 13.55
CA GLY A 98 -9.08 16.13 12.61
C GLY A 98 -7.77 16.67 12.02
N ASP A 99 -7.09 15.83 11.24
CA ASP A 99 -5.83 16.20 10.56
C ASP A 99 -5.99 17.46 9.71
N PHE A 100 -7.14 17.65 9.05
CA PHE A 100 -7.42 18.85 8.26
C PHE A 100 -7.37 20.11 9.10
N ASP A 101 -8.04 20.09 10.25
CA ASP A 101 -8.14 21.26 11.14
C ASP A 101 -6.76 21.61 11.69
N ILE A 102 -5.97 20.59 12.01
CA ILE A 102 -4.59 20.73 12.50
C ILE A 102 -3.69 21.35 11.43
N ILE A 103 -3.75 20.85 10.19
CA ILE A 103 -2.96 21.40 9.08
C ILE A 103 -3.39 22.85 8.79
N SER A 104 -4.71 23.12 8.76
CA SER A 104 -5.26 24.47 8.54
C SER A 104 -4.77 25.46 9.60
N ASN A 105 -4.81 25.07 10.87
CA ASN A 105 -4.31 25.88 11.98
C ASN A 105 -2.79 26.08 11.90
N ASP A 106 -2.02 25.08 11.44
CA ASP A 106 -0.57 25.21 11.26
C ASP A 106 -0.22 26.32 10.27
N LEU A 107 -0.90 26.33 9.11
CA LEU A 107 -0.70 27.34 8.07
C LEU A 107 -1.10 28.75 8.54
N LYS A 108 -2.16 28.87 9.36
CA LYS A 108 -2.59 30.15 9.94
C LYS A 108 -1.59 30.68 10.97
N LEU A 109 -1.05 29.80 11.82
CA LEU A 109 -0.08 30.17 12.86
C LEU A 109 1.30 30.52 12.28
N VAL A 110 1.67 29.92 11.14
CA VAL A 110 2.96 30.16 10.49
C VAL A 110 2.78 30.90 9.17
N ARG A 111 2.74 32.24 9.25
CA ARG A 111 2.67 33.11 8.05
C ARG A 111 3.72 32.73 7.00
N GLY A 112 3.28 32.73 5.75
CA GLY A 112 4.09 32.44 4.57
C GLY A 112 4.33 30.95 4.29
N GLN A 113 3.80 30.03 5.10
CA GLN A 113 3.80 28.62 4.73
C GLN A 113 2.69 28.32 3.73
N LYS A 114 3.03 27.50 2.73
CA LYS A 114 2.10 26.93 1.76
C LYS A 114 2.13 25.41 1.89
N LEU A 115 1.01 24.77 1.57
CA LEU A 115 0.91 23.31 1.51
C LEU A 115 1.19 22.83 0.10
N PHE A 116 1.88 21.70 -0.02
CA PHE A 116 2.21 21.08 -1.30
C PHE A 116 1.94 19.60 -1.29
N LEU A 117 1.48 19.08 -2.43
CA LEU A 117 1.59 17.69 -2.82
C LEU A 117 2.87 17.54 -3.64
N THR A 118 3.79 16.69 -3.23
CA THR A 118 4.99 16.40 -4.01
C THR A 118 5.18 14.92 -4.24
N VAL A 119 5.82 14.58 -5.36
CA VAL A 119 6.45 13.28 -5.56
C VAL A 119 7.94 13.53 -5.66
N GLU A 120 8.71 12.88 -4.78
CA GLU A 120 10.15 13.10 -4.67
C GLU A 120 10.88 11.76 -4.76
N SER A 121 12.02 11.76 -5.44
CA SER A 121 12.92 10.62 -5.43
C SER A 121 13.60 10.50 -4.07
N LEU A 122 13.59 9.31 -3.50
CA LEU A 122 14.23 9.02 -2.21
C LEU A 122 15.72 8.70 -2.34
N ALA A 123 16.20 8.49 -3.57
CA ALA A 123 17.61 8.19 -3.84
C ALA A 123 18.47 9.46 -3.81
N ASP A 124 18.05 10.48 -4.56
CA ASP A 124 18.79 11.74 -4.78
C ASP A 124 18.10 12.98 -4.13
N ASN A 125 16.88 12.83 -3.60
CA ASN A 125 16.06 13.90 -3.01
C ASN A 125 15.57 14.94 -4.03
N SER A 126 15.51 14.58 -5.31
CA SER A 126 14.95 15.45 -6.35
C SER A 126 13.43 15.47 -6.31
N ILE A 127 12.84 16.61 -6.68
CA ILE A 127 11.39 16.79 -6.82
C ILE A 127 11.01 16.35 -8.23
N LEU A 128 10.21 15.30 -8.34
CA LEU A 128 9.73 14.75 -9.62
C LEU A 128 8.40 15.37 -10.04
N TYR A 129 7.58 15.76 -9.07
CA TYR A 129 6.32 16.46 -9.27
C TYR A 129 6.00 17.31 -8.04
N GLN A 130 5.37 18.46 -8.25
CA GLN A 130 4.92 19.35 -7.18
C GLN A 130 3.69 20.13 -7.61
N GLU A 131 2.69 20.20 -6.74
CA GLU A 131 1.52 21.07 -6.90
C GLU A 131 1.18 21.74 -5.56
N PRO A 132 0.99 23.07 -5.52
CA PRO A 132 0.47 23.74 -4.33
C PRO A 132 -0.96 23.28 -4.04
N LEU A 133 -1.26 23.03 -2.77
CA LEU A 133 -2.60 22.64 -2.31
C LEU A 133 -3.27 23.82 -1.61
N ASP A 134 -4.41 24.26 -2.14
CA ASP A 134 -5.31 25.18 -1.46
C ASP A 134 -6.30 24.36 -0.62
N LEU A 135 -6.02 24.20 0.68
CA LEU A 135 -6.85 23.43 1.61
C LEU A 135 -8.35 23.78 1.53
N SER A 136 -8.67 25.06 1.28
CA SER A 136 -10.05 25.56 1.21
C SER A 136 -10.82 24.94 0.05
N LYS A 137 -10.16 24.81 -1.12
CA LYS A 137 -10.75 24.23 -2.35
C LYS A 137 -10.60 22.72 -2.37
N THR A 138 -9.37 22.25 -2.13
CA THR A 138 -8.93 20.85 -2.22
C THR A 138 -9.76 19.91 -1.34
N LEU A 139 -10.20 20.35 -0.17
CA LEU A 139 -10.86 19.46 0.80
C LEU A 139 -12.34 19.79 1.04
N GLY A 140 -12.85 20.87 0.44
CA GLY A 140 -14.28 21.16 0.39
C GLY A 140 -15.00 20.40 -0.73
N THR A 141 -14.44 20.41 -1.95
CA THR A 141 -15.05 19.76 -3.13
C THR A 141 -14.40 18.43 -3.49
N GLY A 142 -13.34 18.05 -2.74
CA GLY A 142 -12.47 16.93 -3.09
C GLY A 142 -11.38 17.35 -4.08
N PHE A 143 -10.21 16.73 -3.96
CA PHE A 143 -9.09 16.93 -4.86
C PHE A 143 -8.80 15.63 -5.57
N ASN A 144 -8.63 15.70 -6.89
CA ASN A 144 -8.23 14.57 -7.71
C ASN A 144 -7.27 15.08 -8.77
N ARG A 145 -6.06 14.51 -8.82
CA ARG A 145 -5.02 14.89 -9.78
C ARG A 145 -4.36 13.68 -10.39
N SER A 146 -4.22 13.72 -11.71
CA SER A 146 -3.39 12.77 -12.42
C SER A 146 -1.93 13.24 -12.41
N ILE A 147 -1.08 12.44 -11.79
CA ILE A 147 0.35 12.70 -11.67
C ILE A 147 1.07 11.96 -12.80
N THR A 148 1.99 12.68 -13.44
CA THR A 148 2.89 12.11 -14.45
C THR A 148 4.33 12.27 -14.00
N ILE A 149 5.07 11.17 -13.94
CA ILE A 149 6.49 11.15 -13.57
C ILE A 149 7.32 10.38 -14.62
N PRO A 150 8.57 10.77 -14.88
CA PRO A 150 9.43 10.08 -15.84
C PRO A 150 9.81 8.68 -15.35
N ALA A 151 9.74 7.69 -16.23
CA ALA A 151 10.28 6.36 -15.97
C ALA A 151 11.75 6.31 -16.36
N ILE A 152 12.62 5.89 -15.45
CA ILE A 152 14.02 5.58 -15.76
C ILE A 152 14.04 4.15 -16.31
N LYS A 153 14.60 3.99 -17.51
CA LYS A 153 14.71 2.67 -18.15
C LYS A 153 15.69 1.80 -17.38
N ASN A 154 15.34 0.54 -17.19
CA ASN A 154 16.20 -0.51 -16.64
C ASN A 154 16.68 -0.30 -15.19
N GLU A 155 16.13 0.67 -14.46
CA GLU A 155 16.50 0.94 -13.07
C GLU A 155 15.28 0.94 -12.15
N ALA A 156 15.49 0.51 -10.91
CA ALA A 156 14.49 0.63 -9.87
C ALA A 156 14.38 2.09 -9.41
N GLN A 157 13.17 2.65 -9.42
CA GLN A 157 12.91 3.98 -8.89
C GLN A 157 12.26 3.88 -7.52
N TYR A 158 12.78 4.64 -6.56
CA TYR A 158 12.26 4.71 -5.19
C TYR A 158 11.79 6.13 -4.91
N MET A 159 10.50 6.30 -4.66
CA MET A 159 9.86 7.61 -4.59
C MET A 159 8.96 7.72 -3.37
N GLY A 160 8.68 8.94 -2.95
CA GLY A 160 7.70 9.25 -1.93
C GLY A 160 6.66 10.23 -2.44
N VAL A 161 5.39 9.98 -2.13
CA VAL A 161 4.33 10.99 -2.22
C VAL A 161 4.23 11.69 -0.88
N PHE A 162 4.35 13.02 -0.87
CA PHE A 162 4.33 13.83 0.34
C PHE A 162 3.19 14.83 0.31
N ILE A 163 2.61 15.10 1.49
CA ILE A 163 1.90 16.35 1.74
C ILE A 163 2.67 17.08 2.82
N CYS A 164 3.21 18.25 2.51
CA CYS A 164 4.06 19.01 3.42
C CYS A 164 3.80 20.51 3.38
N SER A 165 4.08 21.21 4.48
CA SER A 165 4.19 22.67 4.51
C SER A 165 5.63 23.11 4.33
N LYS A 166 5.83 24.14 3.50
CA LYS A 166 7.14 24.80 3.30
C LYS A 166 6.93 26.28 2.93
N ARG A 167 8.00 27.07 3.10
CA ARG A 167 8.04 28.50 2.72
C ARG A 167 8.71 28.72 1.37
N ASP A 168 9.75 27.95 1.11
CA ASP A 168 10.50 27.98 -0.15
C ASP A 168 10.04 26.82 -1.02
N ASP A 169 9.43 27.15 -2.15
CA ASP A 169 8.85 26.20 -3.08
C ASP A 169 9.92 25.28 -3.71
N LYS A 170 11.21 25.67 -3.67
CA LYS A 170 12.34 24.86 -4.16
C LYS A 170 12.84 23.82 -3.15
N GLN A 171 12.50 23.95 -1.86
CA GLN A 171 12.92 22.95 -0.88
C GLN A 171 12.09 21.67 -0.98
N PRO A 172 12.72 20.48 -1.03
CA PRO A 172 12.00 19.22 -1.00
C PRO A 172 11.30 19.00 0.34
N CYS A 173 10.11 18.39 0.31
CA CYS A 173 9.38 17.91 1.48
C CYS A 173 10.21 16.95 2.31
N LEU A 174 11.08 16.16 1.68
CA LEU A 174 11.98 15.22 2.33
C LEU A 174 12.98 15.86 3.31
N LYS A 175 13.22 17.17 3.20
CA LYS A 175 14.06 17.95 4.14
C LYS A 175 13.25 18.60 5.27
N GLN A 176 11.92 18.54 5.21
CA GLN A 176 11.05 19.12 6.22
C GLN A 176 10.95 18.21 7.45
N LYS A 177 10.52 18.79 8.57
CA LYS A 177 10.42 18.03 9.82
C LYS A 177 9.24 17.07 9.75
N ILE A 178 9.50 15.79 9.99
CA ILE A 178 8.45 14.80 10.19
C ILE A 178 7.80 15.04 11.54
N VAL A 179 6.48 15.06 11.56
CA VAL A 179 5.72 15.48 12.72
C VAL A 179 4.61 14.49 13.02
N ASN A 180 4.38 14.25 14.30
CA ASN A 180 3.18 13.57 14.76
C ASN A 180 2.04 14.60 14.88
N VAL A 181 0.95 14.38 14.15
CA VAL A 181 -0.20 15.29 14.07
C VAL A 181 -0.82 15.56 15.45
N ASN A 182 -0.88 14.56 16.34
CA ASN A 182 -1.36 14.74 17.72
C ASN A 182 -0.45 15.66 18.55
N LYS A 183 0.87 15.58 18.34
CA LYS A 183 1.83 16.49 19.01
C LYS A 183 1.66 17.92 18.50
N ILE A 184 1.32 18.09 17.22
CA ILE A 184 1.05 19.41 16.64
C ILE A 184 -0.17 20.03 17.27
N ASP A 185 -1.31 19.32 17.33
CA ASP A 185 -2.54 19.84 17.95
C ASP A 185 -2.29 20.37 19.36
N ALA A 186 -1.58 19.60 20.19
CA ALA A 186 -1.22 20.01 21.55
C ALA A 186 -0.34 21.28 21.57
N LEU A 187 0.60 21.43 20.63
CA LEU A 187 1.44 22.63 20.50
C LEU A 187 0.62 23.83 20.03
N GLN A 188 -0.30 23.65 19.09
CA GLN A 188 -1.18 24.71 18.58
C GLN A 188 -2.09 25.22 19.69
N LYS A 189 -2.71 24.32 20.47
CA LYS A 189 -3.52 24.69 21.64
C LYS A 189 -2.72 25.50 22.66
N LYS A 190 -1.48 25.10 22.96
CA LYS A 190 -0.59 25.88 23.85
C LYS A 190 -0.21 27.24 23.26
N ALA A 191 0.03 27.33 21.96
CA ALA A 191 0.36 28.59 21.31
C ALA A 191 -0.82 29.57 21.32
N ILE A 192 -2.04 29.08 21.07
CA ILE A 192 -3.26 29.89 21.01
C ILE A 192 -3.72 30.29 22.42
N LEU A 193 -3.87 29.32 23.33
CA LEU A 193 -4.45 29.56 24.65
C LEU A 193 -3.44 30.16 25.63
N ALA A 194 -2.21 29.65 25.63
CA ALA A 194 -1.17 30.07 26.57
C ALA A 194 -0.14 31.03 25.95
N LYS A 195 -0.42 31.57 24.75
CA LYS A 195 0.41 32.55 24.01
C LYS A 195 1.89 32.12 23.89
N LYS A 196 2.16 30.82 23.82
CA LYS A 196 3.52 30.28 23.71
C LYS A 196 4.05 30.35 22.27
N ALA A 197 5.38 30.40 22.13
CA ALA A 197 6.04 30.35 20.83
C ALA A 197 5.70 29.05 20.09
N TYR A 198 5.41 29.18 18.78
CA TYR A 198 5.06 28.05 17.92
C TYR A 198 6.15 27.77 16.87
N PRO A 199 6.56 26.51 16.66
CA PRO A 199 7.60 26.17 15.68
C PRO A 199 7.22 26.56 14.25
N ARG A 200 8.06 27.39 13.63
CA ARG A 200 7.85 27.95 12.28
C ARG A 200 8.45 27.11 11.15
N SER A 201 9.07 25.97 11.45
CA SER A 201 9.66 25.10 10.42
C SER A 201 8.57 24.43 9.57
N GLY A 202 8.92 24.10 8.33
CA GLY A 202 8.08 23.28 7.46
C GLY A 202 7.92 21.86 8.01
N LYS A 203 6.82 21.22 7.65
CA LYS A 203 6.38 19.96 8.26
C LYS A 203 5.89 18.98 7.21
N VAL A 204 6.19 17.69 7.39
CA VAL A 204 5.60 16.62 6.58
C VAL A 204 4.39 16.06 7.31
N PHE A 205 3.20 16.24 6.73
CA PHE A 205 1.93 15.74 7.28
C PHE A 205 1.52 14.39 6.71
N PHE A 206 1.92 14.13 5.46
CA PHE A 206 1.65 12.89 4.76
C PHE A 206 2.91 12.35 4.03
N PHE A 207 3.08 11.03 4.00
CA PHE A 207 4.13 10.30 3.30
C PHE A 207 3.61 8.92 2.89
N GLN A 208 3.82 8.58 1.63
CA GLN A 208 3.56 7.25 1.10
C GLN A 208 4.71 6.81 0.20
N PHE A 209 5.25 5.63 0.48
CA PHE A 209 6.33 5.06 -0.30
C PHE A 209 5.81 4.43 -1.60
N LEU A 210 6.47 4.77 -2.71
CA LEU A 210 6.26 4.23 -4.04
C LEU A 210 7.55 3.59 -4.54
N THR A 211 7.42 2.51 -5.30
CA THR A 211 8.53 1.87 -6.00
C THR A 211 8.12 1.56 -7.42
N ALA A 212 9.01 1.81 -8.38
CA ALA A 212 8.81 1.41 -9.76
C ALA A 212 9.93 0.44 -10.16
N PHE A 213 9.56 -0.74 -10.62
CA PHE A 213 10.49 -1.75 -11.09
C PHE A 213 9.82 -2.58 -12.18
N ASP A 214 10.57 -2.94 -13.22
CA ASP A 214 10.11 -3.83 -14.29
C ASP A 214 8.78 -3.38 -14.94
N GLY A 215 8.68 -2.10 -15.31
CA GLY A 215 7.49 -1.56 -15.98
C GLY A 215 6.22 -1.50 -15.11
N GLN A 216 6.33 -1.76 -13.80
CA GLN A 216 5.26 -1.60 -12.82
C GLN A 216 5.59 -0.61 -11.70
N LEU A 217 4.73 0.39 -11.52
CA LEU A 217 4.70 1.28 -10.36
C LEU A 217 3.81 0.63 -9.30
N SER A 218 4.33 0.50 -8.08
CA SER A 218 3.62 -0.08 -6.94
C SER A 218 3.71 0.84 -5.74
N ILE A 219 2.64 0.86 -4.96
CA ILE A 219 2.61 1.49 -3.64
C ILE A 219 2.96 0.46 -2.59
N PHE A 220 3.54 0.91 -1.50
CA PHE A 220 3.77 0.07 -0.34
C PHE A 220 2.68 0.27 0.72
N ASP A 221 1.93 -0.78 1.09
CA ASP A 221 1.03 -0.70 2.24
C ASP A 221 1.83 -0.66 3.55
N MET A 222 2.18 0.55 3.98
CA MET A 222 2.90 0.82 5.22
C MET A 222 1.99 0.68 6.46
N GLY A 223 0.78 0.16 6.29
CA GLY A 223 -0.21 0.05 7.34
C GLY A 223 0.17 -0.89 8.49
N ASN A 224 1.09 -1.83 8.26
CA ASN A 224 1.58 -2.76 9.27
C ASN A 224 2.94 -2.30 9.80
N ARG A 225 2.94 -1.52 10.88
CA ARG A 225 4.14 -0.94 11.52
C ARG A 225 5.04 -1.95 12.26
N LEU A 226 4.78 -3.25 12.13
CA LEU A 226 5.56 -4.27 12.83
C LEU A 226 6.97 -4.39 12.22
N GLU A 227 8.00 -4.42 13.06
CA GLU A 227 9.40 -4.60 12.61
C GLU A 227 9.59 -5.87 11.77
N SER A 228 8.82 -6.92 12.07
CA SER A 228 8.79 -8.17 11.29
C SER A 228 8.26 -7.99 9.87
N HIS A 229 7.42 -6.98 9.62
CA HIS A 229 6.97 -6.60 8.29
C HIS A 229 8.10 -5.92 7.51
N PHE A 230 8.76 -4.92 8.11
CA PHE A 230 9.92 -4.25 7.50
C PHE A 230 11.05 -5.22 7.12
N ARG A 231 11.39 -6.18 7.98
CA ARG A 231 12.40 -7.20 7.64
C ARG A 231 11.98 -8.07 6.45
N ARG A 232 10.70 -8.43 6.36
CA ARG A 232 10.17 -9.21 5.21
C ARG A 232 10.22 -8.40 3.92
N MET A 233 9.89 -7.11 3.99
CA MET A 233 9.97 -6.19 2.87
C MET A 233 11.40 -6.05 2.37
N GLU A 234 12.34 -5.80 3.28
CA GLU A 234 13.77 -5.64 2.93
C GLU A 234 14.32 -6.90 2.26
N LYS A 235 13.95 -8.09 2.77
CA LYS A 235 14.28 -9.38 2.14
C LYS A 235 13.74 -9.50 0.72
N ALA A 236 12.56 -8.96 0.45
CA ALA A 236 11.95 -9.01 -0.87
C ALA A 236 12.52 -7.95 -1.81
N PHE A 237 12.83 -6.74 -1.33
CA PHE A 237 13.55 -5.74 -2.12
C PHE A 237 14.91 -6.27 -2.56
N ARG A 238 15.66 -6.97 -1.71
CA ARG A 238 16.90 -7.66 -2.11
C ARG A 238 16.73 -8.65 -3.26
N LYS A 239 15.55 -9.29 -3.37
CA LYS A 239 15.26 -10.23 -4.45
C LYS A 239 14.80 -9.52 -5.72
N LEU A 240 14.11 -8.39 -5.58
CA LEU A 240 13.59 -7.60 -6.69
C LEU A 240 14.67 -6.69 -7.29
N ASP A 241 15.54 -6.15 -6.45
CA ASP A 241 16.65 -5.28 -6.79
C ASP A 241 17.96 -5.82 -6.15
N PRO A 242 18.66 -6.74 -6.85
CA PRO A 242 19.89 -7.33 -6.33
C PRO A 242 21.09 -6.38 -6.25
N SER A 243 21.06 -5.22 -6.94
CA SER A 243 22.17 -4.26 -6.91
C SER A 243 22.40 -3.69 -5.51
N GLY A 244 21.34 -3.63 -4.69
CA GLY A 244 21.37 -3.08 -3.35
C GLY A 244 21.04 -1.59 -3.28
N ASP A 245 20.73 -0.95 -4.41
CA ASP A 245 20.39 0.48 -4.47
C ASP A 245 19.14 0.81 -3.65
N TYR A 246 18.25 -0.17 -3.45
CA TYR A 246 17.08 -0.06 -2.58
C TYR A 246 17.40 0.31 -1.13
N ARG A 247 18.58 -0.02 -0.58
CA ARG A 247 18.83 0.03 0.88
C ARG A 247 18.61 1.42 1.45
N ARG A 248 19.25 2.45 0.87
CA ARG A 248 19.17 3.83 1.36
C ARG A 248 17.75 4.40 1.24
N PRO A 249 17.07 4.35 0.08
CA PRO A 249 15.67 4.76 -0.05
C PRO A 249 14.73 4.02 0.90
N PHE A 250 14.92 2.70 1.07
CA PHE A 250 14.10 1.87 1.94
C PHE A 250 14.23 2.26 3.41
N HIS A 251 15.45 2.43 3.93
CA HIS A 251 15.66 2.90 5.30
C HIS A 251 15.07 4.29 5.52
N LYS A 252 15.14 5.17 4.51
CA LYS A 252 14.52 6.49 4.58
C LYS A 252 13.01 6.40 4.67
N ALA A 253 12.39 5.57 3.83
CA ALA A 253 10.95 5.31 3.86
C ALA A 253 10.50 4.72 5.21
N LYS A 254 11.28 3.80 5.80
CA LYS A 254 11.01 3.24 7.13
C LYS A 254 10.90 4.33 8.20
N PHE A 255 11.79 5.33 8.20
CA PHE A 255 11.74 6.42 9.17
C PHE A 255 10.53 7.36 8.95
N LEU A 256 10.23 7.67 7.69
CA LEU A 256 9.16 8.60 7.33
C LEU A 256 7.76 8.10 7.76
N THR A 257 7.52 6.80 7.68
CA THR A 257 6.18 6.21 7.93
C THR A 257 5.69 6.23 9.37
N GLN A 258 6.57 6.43 10.35
CA GLN A 258 6.21 6.20 11.75
C GLN A 258 5.30 7.27 12.36
N SER A 259 5.16 8.45 11.73
CA SER A 259 4.62 9.64 12.41
C SER A 259 3.46 10.36 11.70
N ILE A 260 2.99 9.85 10.57
CA ILE A 260 2.36 10.69 9.56
C ILE A 260 0.91 10.25 9.27
N GLY A 261 -0.05 11.17 9.38
CA GLY A 261 -1.49 10.96 9.15
C GLY A 261 -2.18 10.07 10.19
N SER A 262 -3.46 10.34 10.47
CA SER A 262 -4.31 9.51 11.32
C SER A 262 -4.93 8.31 10.59
N MET A 263 -5.03 8.38 9.26
CA MET A 263 -5.62 7.34 8.41
C MET A 263 -4.64 6.84 7.35
N LYS A 264 -4.76 5.55 7.03
CA LYS A 264 -4.00 4.93 5.95
C LYS A 264 -4.59 5.35 4.59
N PRO A 265 -3.75 5.59 3.57
CA PRO A 265 -4.26 5.71 2.22
C PRO A 265 -4.87 4.41 1.73
N MET A 266 -5.85 4.52 0.84
CA MET A 266 -6.38 3.39 0.09
C MET A 266 -5.91 3.45 -1.36
N VAL A 267 -5.71 2.27 -1.97
CA VAL A 267 -5.45 2.17 -3.41
C VAL A 267 -6.57 1.38 -4.07
N LEU A 268 -7.25 2.04 -4.99
CA LEU A 268 -8.30 1.44 -5.81
C LEU A 268 -8.08 1.86 -7.25
N GLN A 269 -8.04 0.90 -8.18
CA GLN A 269 -8.06 1.15 -9.63
C GLN A 269 -7.08 2.25 -10.10
N LYS A 270 -5.80 2.18 -9.70
CA LYS A 270 -4.73 3.15 -10.07
C LYS A 270 -4.82 4.53 -9.41
N GLN A 271 -5.75 4.71 -8.48
CA GLN A 271 -5.89 5.90 -7.67
C GLN A 271 -5.41 5.63 -6.24
N ILE A 272 -4.59 6.55 -5.72
CA ILE A 272 -4.20 6.60 -4.32
C ILE A 272 -5.08 7.64 -3.64
N THR A 273 -5.90 7.22 -2.69
CA THR A 273 -6.80 8.10 -1.94
C THR A 273 -6.28 8.31 -0.54
N PHE A 274 -5.98 9.57 -0.20
CA PHE A 274 -5.63 10.01 1.15
C PHE A 274 -6.86 10.56 1.84
N PHE A 275 -7.25 9.94 2.95
CA PHE A 275 -8.33 10.41 3.80
C PHE A 275 -7.78 11.37 4.84
N ILE A 276 -8.37 12.56 4.91
CA ILE A 276 -7.98 13.61 5.84
C ILE A 276 -9.19 13.92 6.72
N PRO A 277 -9.24 13.40 7.96
CA PRO A 277 -10.34 13.68 8.87
C PRO A 277 -10.49 15.17 9.16
N LYS A 278 -11.73 15.60 9.31
CA LYS A 278 -12.12 16.97 9.64
C LYS A 278 -13.20 16.97 10.71
N GLN A 279 -13.16 17.94 11.62
CA GLN A 279 -14.21 18.19 12.58
C GLN A 279 -15.52 18.54 11.86
N SER A 280 -16.61 17.84 12.20
CA SER A 280 -17.91 18.15 11.62
C SER A 280 -18.38 19.56 12.01
N ASN A 281 -18.91 20.30 11.04
CA ASN A 281 -19.47 21.63 11.24
C ASN A 281 -20.64 21.62 12.24
N SER A 282 -21.43 20.53 12.30
CA SER A 282 -22.55 20.39 13.25
C SER A 282 -22.09 20.47 14.71
N CYS A 283 -20.92 19.92 15.02
CA CYS A 283 -20.38 19.92 16.38
C CYS A 283 -19.83 21.29 16.80
N VAL A 284 -19.49 22.17 15.84
CA VAL A 284 -19.05 23.55 16.12
C VAL A 284 -20.23 24.42 16.55
N ALA A 285 -21.42 24.15 16.03
CA ALA A 285 -22.64 24.86 16.41
C ALA A 285 -23.03 24.52 17.87
N GLU A 286 -23.05 23.25 18.25
CA GLU A 286 -23.41 22.82 19.63
C GLU A 286 -22.46 23.36 20.71
N GLN A 287 -21.16 23.47 20.43
CA GLN A 287 -20.18 24.01 21.39
C GLN A 287 -20.32 25.52 21.62
N ARG A 288 -20.96 26.26 20.71
CA ARG A 288 -21.25 27.69 20.89
C ARG A 288 -22.49 27.95 21.75
N PHE A 289 -23.41 26.98 21.83
CA PHE A 289 -24.62 27.08 22.66
C PHE A 289 -24.43 26.50 24.07
N SER A 290 -23.26 25.91 24.36
CA SER A 290 -22.93 25.31 25.67
C SER A 290 -21.95 26.16 26.50
N ARG A 291 -21.75 27.43 26.14
CA ARG A 291 -20.97 28.43 26.88
C ARG A 291 -21.85 29.62 27.21
#